data_AF-A0A0J1K5Z4-F1
#
_entry.id   AF-A0A0J1K5Z4-F1
#
_cell.length_a   1.000
_cell.length_b   1.000
_cell.length_c   1.000
_cell.angle_alpha   90.00
_cell.angle_beta   90.00
_cell.angle_gamma   90.00
#
_symmetry.space_group_name_H-M   'P 1'
#
loop_
_entity.id
_entity.type
_entity.pdbx_description
1 polymer ?
#
loop_
_entity_poly.entity_id
_entity_poly.type
_entity_poly.pdbx_seq_one_letter_code
_entity_poly.pdbx_strand_id
1 'polypeptide(L)'
;MKNMCRTNNHTSLLPESCNGHQLNHCKTVSCVNFGSTDTEHYVLQRNNPNKPILVCRECGAFPPIINNHDVIAEVMRLKQQQNSGLPACSHPDCENFGLPVLTHRHLYHAFGFSGDRQRYRCKCCQATFVDRWSGFNAKNQTQQKLLAMLFTGYSVRDICRRLSLNPKSFYDQLSHIASRCRRQLAMFDARLCKHSAHLSLASDISELQPKSDNGVQWIASCEARSGYVLAQDINYQATDPDSRSEHHDPYTNGTRFMAPPAARLAIVPTPKPLALLARIDAIYREVMSRPNLEDPLSDKARLNYPTKGCLIRPQYTVYAHYMHLQEMLEDNEELAIYMPQEPLLRSACISVFRERVKNKTIHPVYVETDPDWEHGQTAGKIDIVLMGWWRDRWAFTRHGDISKGICHLGGEKDNEAKWLAIAHHDVITDYQQRFQDQFSQLINEPRRKLRPGGLLPLMDIYRAWHNLCHQDKSGLTPAQKVGLICAPLTLEQLLS
;
A
#
# COMPACT_ATOMS: atom_id res chain seq x y z
N MET A 1 48.00 -26.53 -14.69
CA MET A 1 48.11 -25.83 -13.39
C MET A 1 48.07 -24.33 -13.63
N LYS A 2 46.90 -23.72 -13.50
CA LYS A 2 46.72 -22.26 -13.44
C LYS A 2 45.86 -21.99 -12.21
N ASN A 3 46.42 -21.23 -11.29
CA ASN A 3 45.90 -20.97 -9.96
C ASN A 3 44.46 -20.44 -10.01
N MET A 4 43.55 -21.20 -9.40
CA MET A 4 42.26 -20.69 -8.95
C MET A 4 42.54 -19.62 -7.89
N CYS A 5 42.37 -18.35 -8.27
CA CYS A 5 42.21 -17.29 -7.30
C CYS A 5 40.83 -17.50 -6.65
N ARG A 6 40.81 -18.21 -5.52
CA ARG A 6 39.69 -18.19 -4.58
C ARG A 6 39.63 -16.78 -4.02
N THR A 7 38.80 -15.92 -4.61
CA THR A 7 38.36 -14.70 -3.94
C THR A 7 37.40 -15.11 -2.83
N ASN A 8 37.94 -15.21 -1.62
CA ASN A 8 37.16 -15.16 -0.37
C ASN A 8 36.45 -13.81 -0.30
N ASN A 9 35.26 -13.69 -0.88
CA ASN A 9 34.31 -12.67 -0.47
C ASN A 9 33.33 -13.38 0.46
N HIS A 10 33.32 -13.04 1.74
CA HIS A 10 32.29 -13.45 2.68
C HIS A 10 30.93 -13.02 2.13
N THR A 11 30.26 -13.86 1.34
CA THR A 11 28.87 -13.64 0.95
C THR A 11 28.02 -13.92 2.17
N SER A 12 27.60 -12.87 2.87
CA SER A 12 26.70 -13.00 4.02
C SER A 12 25.48 -13.85 3.63
N LEU A 13 25.05 -14.71 4.56
CA LEU A 13 23.91 -15.60 4.32
C LEU A 13 22.62 -14.79 4.14
N LEU A 14 22.42 -13.77 4.97
CA LEU A 14 21.31 -12.81 4.85
C LEU A 14 21.78 -11.52 4.17
N PRO A 15 20.93 -10.85 3.38
CA PRO A 15 21.18 -9.48 2.94
C PRO A 15 21.49 -8.55 4.11
N GLU A 16 22.36 -7.56 3.87
CA GLU A 16 22.75 -6.57 4.89
C GLU A 16 21.52 -5.89 5.49
N SER A 17 21.48 -5.75 6.82
CA SER A 17 20.42 -5.00 7.50
C SER A 17 20.56 -3.50 7.21
N CYS A 18 19.46 -2.76 7.33
CA CYS A 18 19.46 -1.32 7.11
C CYS A 18 18.57 -0.64 8.15
N ASN A 19 19.06 0.42 8.80
CA ASN A 19 18.34 1.19 9.83
C ASN A 19 17.68 0.31 10.93
N GLY A 20 18.38 -0.73 11.38
CA GLY A 20 17.84 -1.66 12.39
C GLY A 20 16.84 -2.70 11.87
N HIS A 21 16.53 -2.69 10.57
CA HIS A 21 15.61 -3.65 9.95
C HIS A 21 16.36 -4.82 9.29
N GLN A 22 15.92 -6.03 9.60
CA GLN A 22 16.25 -7.27 8.90
C GLN A 22 14.94 -8.01 8.57
N LEU A 23 14.55 -7.96 7.29
CA LEU A 23 13.28 -8.51 6.79
C LEU A 23 13.42 -9.95 6.29
N ASN A 24 14.65 -10.46 6.19
CA ASN A 24 14.97 -11.80 5.71
C ASN A 24 15.03 -12.78 6.89
N HIS A 25 13.93 -13.48 7.14
CA HIS A 25 13.81 -14.44 8.24
C HIS A 25 12.72 -15.49 7.93
N CYS A 26 12.61 -16.54 8.75
CA CYS A 26 11.50 -17.49 8.68
C CYS A 26 10.17 -16.75 8.86
N LYS A 27 9.23 -16.98 7.92
CA LYS A 27 7.89 -16.37 7.87
C LYS A 27 6.77 -17.34 8.33
N THR A 28 7.14 -18.47 8.93
CA THR A 28 6.23 -19.44 9.54
C THR A 28 6.03 -19.09 11.01
N VAL A 29 4.89 -18.50 11.38
CA VAL A 29 4.65 -17.97 12.74
C VAL A 29 4.75 -19.03 13.84
N SER A 30 4.42 -20.29 13.55
CA SER A 30 4.54 -21.40 14.51
C SER A 30 5.96 -21.97 14.66
N CYS A 31 6.94 -21.49 13.89
CA CYS A 31 8.32 -21.99 13.93
C CYS A 31 9.13 -21.23 14.99
N VAL A 32 10.00 -21.93 15.73
CA VAL A 32 10.91 -21.28 16.70
C VAL A 32 11.87 -20.28 16.05
N ASN A 33 12.18 -20.46 14.76
CA ASN A 33 13.01 -19.53 14.00
C ASN A 33 12.23 -18.33 13.43
N PHE A 34 10.92 -18.21 13.70
CA PHE A 34 10.12 -17.07 13.22
C PHE A 34 10.77 -15.75 13.64
N GLY A 35 11.12 -14.94 12.64
CA GLY A 35 11.72 -13.64 12.91
C GLY A 35 13.18 -13.66 13.38
N SER A 36 13.84 -14.82 13.40
CA SER A 36 15.24 -14.92 13.80
C SER A 36 16.17 -14.36 12.72
N THR A 37 17.19 -13.62 13.14
CA THR A 37 18.25 -13.08 12.28
C THR A 37 19.56 -13.86 12.41
N ASP A 38 19.57 -14.93 13.21
CA ASP A 38 20.74 -15.80 13.36
C ASP A 38 20.92 -16.62 12.07
N THR A 39 22.09 -16.49 11.45
CA THR A 39 22.41 -17.16 10.20
C THR A 39 22.50 -18.68 10.34
N GLU A 40 22.78 -19.20 11.53
CA GLU A 40 22.85 -20.65 11.78
C GLU A 40 21.49 -21.34 11.63
N HIS A 41 20.39 -20.60 11.80
CA HIS A 41 19.03 -21.12 11.60
C HIS A 41 18.66 -21.36 10.14
N TYR A 42 19.54 -20.99 9.20
CA TYR A 42 19.25 -20.99 7.79
C TYR A 42 20.32 -21.68 6.96
N VAL A 43 19.93 -22.05 5.75
CA VAL A 43 20.82 -22.46 4.66
C VAL A 43 20.42 -21.68 3.42
N LEU A 44 21.39 -21.15 2.68
CA LEU A 44 21.13 -20.46 1.43
C LEU A 44 21.50 -21.35 0.25
N GLN A 45 20.50 -21.75 -0.53
CA GLN A 45 20.70 -22.50 -1.76
C GLN A 45 20.85 -21.53 -2.94
N ARG A 46 22.01 -21.57 -3.60
CA ARG A 46 22.36 -20.70 -4.74
C ARG A 46 22.33 -21.42 -6.09
N ASN A 47 21.60 -22.53 -6.20
CA ASN A 47 21.53 -23.34 -7.41
C ASN A 47 21.05 -22.53 -8.63
N ASN A 48 20.19 -21.53 -8.41
CA ASN A 48 19.84 -20.50 -9.37
C ASN A 48 20.31 -19.14 -8.84
N PRO A 49 21.39 -18.54 -9.38
CA PRO A 49 21.89 -17.25 -8.92
C PRO A 49 20.85 -16.12 -9.00
N ASN A 50 19.89 -16.22 -9.93
CA ASN A 50 18.81 -15.24 -10.11
C ASN A 50 17.63 -15.47 -9.14
N LYS A 51 17.64 -16.59 -8.41
CA LYS A 51 16.62 -16.96 -7.41
C LYS A 51 17.28 -17.72 -6.24
N PRO A 52 18.11 -17.04 -5.43
CA PRO A 52 18.62 -17.65 -4.23
C PRO A 52 17.46 -18.01 -3.28
N ILE A 53 17.50 -19.21 -2.72
CA ILE A 53 16.46 -19.73 -1.83
C ILE A 53 17.04 -19.81 -0.42
N LEU A 54 16.53 -18.97 0.47
CA LEU A 54 16.79 -19.10 1.90
C LEU A 54 15.92 -20.24 2.43
N VAL A 55 16.47 -21.18 3.17
CA VAL A 55 15.75 -22.32 3.76
C VAL A 55 15.93 -22.30 5.28
N CYS A 56 14.83 -22.31 6.02
CA CYS A 56 14.82 -22.46 7.47
C CYS A 56 15.16 -23.91 7.85
N ARG A 57 16.17 -24.12 8.71
CA ARG A 57 16.59 -25.46 9.14
C ARG A 57 15.56 -26.18 9.98
N GLU A 58 14.71 -25.44 10.69
CA GLU A 58 13.72 -26.01 11.61
C GLU A 58 12.47 -26.50 10.87
N CYS A 59 11.77 -25.60 10.20
CA CYS A 59 10.48 -25.92 9.58
C CYS A 59 10.58 -26.24 8.08
N GLY A 60 11.76 -26.12 7.48
CA GLY A 60 11.96 -26.29 6.04
C GLY A 60 11.37 -25.16 5.18
N ALA A 61 10.84 -24.10 5.79
CA ALA A 61 10.28 -22.95 5.09
C ALA A 61 11.31 -22.30 4.15
N PHE A 62 10.89 -21.81 2.97
CA PHE A 62 11.74 -21.08 2.02
C PHE A 62 11.32 -19.60 1.92
N PRO A 63 11.53 -18.79 2.97
CA PRO A 63 11.09 -17.39 2.93
C PRO A 63 11.75 -16.64 1.76
N PRO A 64 10.97 -15.92 0.95
CA PRO A 64 11.53 -15.03 -0.06
C PRO A 64 12.41 -13.97 0.59
N ILE A 65 13.52 -13.66 -0.07
CA ILE A 65 14.52 -12.71 0.38
C ILE A 65 14.40 -11.40 -0.40
N ILE A 66 14.70 -10.28 0.25
CA ILE A 66 14.60 -8.90 -0.22
C ILE A 66 15.78 -8.07 0.27
N ASN A 67 16.19 -7.07 -0.52
CA ASN A 67 17.23 -6.14 -0.12
C ASN A 67 16.66 -5.12 0.90
N ASN A 68 17.19 -5.09 2.13
CA ASN A 68 16.69 -4.19 3.18
C ASN A 68 16.91 -2.70 2.84
N HIS A 69 18.04 -2.34 2.20
CA HIS A 69 18.35 -0.97 1.81
C HIS A 69 17.35 -0.42 0.79
N ASP A 70 16.97 -1.22 -0.20
CA ASP A 70 16.02 -0.84 -1.23
C ASP A 70 14.59 -0.68 -0.68
N VAL A 71 14.22 -1.45 0.36
CA VAL A 71 12.96 -1.24 1.10
C VAL A 71 12.98 0.11 1.82
N ILE A 72 14.04 0.40 2.58
CA ILE A 72 14.17 1.69 3.29
C ILE A 72 14.20 2.86 2.31
N ALA A 73 14.92 2.73 1.19
CA ALA A 73 14.92 3.74 0.15
C ALA A 73 13.51 3.95 -0.45
N GLU A 74 12.64 2.93 -0.43
CA GLU A 74 11.27 3.05 -0.95
C GLU A 74 10.34 3.69 0.07
N VAL A 75 10.51 3.36 1.36
CA VAL A 75 9.87 4.09 2.47
C VAL A 75 10.15 5.59 2.38
N MET A 76 11.42 5.98 2.20
CA MET A 76 11.79 7.39 2.11
C MET A 76 11.15 8.07 0.89
N ARG A 77 11.09 7.39 -0.26
CA ARG A 77 10.45 7.91 -1.48
C ARG A 77 8.94 8.10 -1.29
N LEU A 78 8.25 7.10 -0.72
CA LEU A 78 6.81 7.18 -0.46
C LEU A 78 6.48 8.29 0.54
N LYS A 79 7.23 8.39 1.65
CA LYS A 79 7.11 9.49 2.62
C LYS A 79 7.27 10.86 1.95
N GLN A 80 8.29 11.02 1.10
CA GLN A 80 8.50 12.27 0.36
C GLN A 80 7.32 12.59 -0.59
N GLN A 81 6.76 11.58 -1.25
CA GLN A 81 5.61 11.74 -2.13
C GLN A 81 4.35 12.17 -1.35
N GLN A 82 4.06 11.51 -0.22
CA GLN A 82 2.91 11.79 0.63
C GLN A 82 3.01 13.17 1.31
N ASN A 83 4.21 13.56 1.73
CA ASN A 83 4.46 14.88 2.34
C ASN A 83 4.65 15.99 1.29
N SER A 84 4.58 15.66 -0.01
CA SER A 84 4.81 16.62 -1.09
C SER A 84 3.83 17.79 -1.02
N GLY A 85 4.38 19.00 -0.89
CA GLY A 85 3.61 20.24 -0.80
C GLY A 85 3.04 20.54 0.59
N LEU A 86 3.33 19.71 1.60
CA LEU A 86 3.09 20.07 3.00
C LEU A 86 4.17 21.05 3.49
N PRO A 87 3.82 22.04 4.34
CA PRO A 87 4.80 22.92 4.96
C PRO A 87 5.68 22.12 5.94
N ALA A 88 6.98 22.04 5.69
CA ALA A 88 7.96 21.31 6.51
C ALA A 88 9.37 21.92 6.35
N CYS A 89 10.30 21.55 7.25
CA CYS A 89 11.71 21.87 7.06
C CYS A 89 12.25 21.21 5.77
N SER A 90 12.95 21.99 4.95
CA SER A 90 13.56 21.53 3.70
C SER A 90 15.09 21.47 3.76
N HIS A 91 15.69 21.67 4.94
CA HIS A 91 17.15 21.58 5.11
C HIS A 91 17.56 20.10 5.23
N PRO A 92 18.33 19.54 4.28
CA PRO A 92 18.56 18.09 4.19
C PRO A 92 19.18 17.46 5.44
N ASP A 93 20.06 18.20 6.12
CA ASP A 93 20.80 17.71 7.28
C ASP A 93 20.09 18.02 8.61
N CYS A 94 18.85 18.52 8.57
CA CYS A 94 18.09 18.85 9.77
C CYS A 94 17.31 17.63 10.27
N GLU A 95 17.32 17.39 11.57
CA GLU A 95 16.48 16.37 12.22
C GLU A 95 14.98 16.53 11.93
N ASN A 96 14.54 17.77 11.67
CA ASN A 96 13.14 18.07 11.34
C ASN A 96 12.83 17.98 9.83
N PHE A 97 13.80 17.56 8.99
CA PHE A 97 13.63 17.49 7.53
C PHE A 97 12.40 16.66 7.15
N GLY A 98 11.52 17.23 6.34
CA GLY A 98 10.33 16.54 5.84
C GLY A 98 9.21 16.28 6.86
N LEU A 99 9.38 16.66 8.14
CA LEU A 99 8.35 16.52 9.17
C LEU A 99 7.31 17.65 9.06
N PRO A 100 6.05 17.39 8.67
CA PRO A 100 5.07 18.45 8.40
C PRO A 100 4.70 19.26 9.64
N VAL A 101 4.59 20.58 9.50
CA VAL A 101 4.17 21.51 10.58
C VAL A 101 2.81 21.14 11.15
N LEU A 102 1.89 20.62 10.31
CA LEU A 102 0.52 20.28 10.69
C LEU A 102 0.46 19.20 11.77
N THR A 103 1.35 18.21 11.69
CA THR A 103 1.44 17.08 12.63
C THR A 103 2.54 17.27 13.67
N HIS A 104 3.55 18.10 13.36
CA HIS A 104 4.72 18.34 14.22
C HIS A 104 4.84 19.82 14.64
N ARG A 105 3.73 20.47 14.98
CA ARG A 105 3.70 21.91 15.30
C ARG A 105 4.72 22.31 16.38
N HIS A 106 5.00 21.42 17.32
CA HIS A 106 5.96 21.64 18.40
C HIS A 106 7.41 21.84 17.91
N LEU A 107 7.76 21.38 16.71
CA LEU A 107 9.09 21.55 16.08
C LEU A 107 9.30 22.92 15.42
N TYR A 108 8.24 23.74 15.30
CA TYR A 108 8.25 24.97 14.52
C TYR A 108 7.73 26.17 15.31
N HIS A 109 8.21 27.36 14.96
CA HIS A 109 7.70 28.63 15.45
C HIS A 109 6.98 29.36 14.30
N ALA A 110 5.68 29.63 14.47
CA ALA A 110 4.91 30.44 13.53
C ALA A 110 5.23 31.93 13.75
N PHE A 111 5.62 32.67 12.72
CA PHE A 111 5.94 34.08 12.84
C PHE A 111 5.55 34.88 11.59
N GLY A 112 4.77 35.95 11.77
CA GLY A 112 4.38 36.85 10.69
C GLY A 112 3.73 36.17 9.47
N PHE A 113 3.58 36.95 8.40
CA PHE A 113 2.92 36.53 7.16
C PHE A 113 3.69 36.97 5.92
N SER A 114 3.57 36.23 4.82
CA SER A 114 3.97 36.64 3.47
C SER A 114 2.71 36.83 2.63
N GLY A 115 2.28 38.09 2.46
CA GLY A 115 0.89 38.37 2.10
C GLY A 115 -0.04 37.90 3.22
N ASP A 116 -0.95 36.99 2.90
CA ASP A 116 -1.87 36.33 3.84
C ASP A 116 -1.41 34.92 4.26
N ARG A 117 -0.19 34.51 3.84
CA ARG A 117 0.34 33.16 4.11
C ARG A 117 1.23 33.13 5.34
N GLN A 118 1.03 32.15 6.20
CA GLN A 118 1.76 31.95 7.44
C GLN A 118 3.21 31.57 7.16
N ARG A 119 4.16 32.22 7.84
CA ARG A 119 5.57 31.78 7.84
C ARG A 119 5.90 30.95 9.07
N TYR A 120 6.81 30.01 8.90
CA TYR A 120 7.32 29.13 9.94
C TYR A 120 8.84 29.16 9.97
N ARG A 121 9.39 29.02 11.18
CA ARG A 121 10.82 28.84 11.43
C ARG A 121 11.03 27.49 12.11
N CYS A 122 11.92 26.67 11.58
CA CYS A 122 12.36 25.43 12.20
C CYS A 122 13.08 25.73 13.53
N LYS A 123 12.71 25.05 14.63
CA LYS A 123 13.38 25.25 15.91
C LYS A 123 14.78 24.61 15.99
N CYS A 124 15.04 23.60 15.15
CA CYS A 124 16.35 22.94 15.05
C CYS A 124 17.33 23.79 14.21
N CYS A 125 17.14 23.88 12.90
CA CYS A 125 18.09 24.54 12.00
C CYS A 125 17.82 26.04 11.72
N GLN A 126 16.78 26.63 12.32
CA GLN A 126 16.37 28.04 12.11
C GLN A 126 15.95 28.41 10.68
N ALA A 127 15.91 27.45 9.73
CA ALA A 127 15.41 27.69 8.38
C ALA A 127 13.96 28.19 8.41
N THR A 128 13.63 29.11 7.50
CA THR A 128 12.28 29.69 7.40
C THR A 128 11.61 29.31 6.09
N PHE A 129 10.30 29.10 6.14
CA PHE A 129 9.48 28.75 4.97
C PHE A 129 8.05 29.26 5.13
N VAL A 130 7.29 29.25 4.04
CA VAL A 130 5.90 29.74 3.99
C VAL A 130 4.96 28.58 3.75
N ASP A 131 3.86 28.48 4.51
CA ASP A 131 2.76 27.58 4.15
C ASP A 131 2.03 28.15 2.94
N ARG A 132 2.26 27.51 1.79
CA ARG A 132 1.67 27.89 0.50
C ARG A 132 0.14 27.89 0.52
N TRP A 133 -0.47 27.09 1.41
CA TRP A 133 -1.89 26.80 1.43
C TRP A 133 -2.62 27.39 2.63
N SER A 134 -1.95 28.15 3.50
CA SER A 134 -2.60 28.80 4.65
C SER A 134 -3.38 30.07 4.30
N GLY A 135 -3.11 30.67 3.13
CA GLY A 135 -3.77 31.89 2.67
C GLY A 135 -5.03 31.62 1.86
N PHE A 136 -5.76 32.68 1.52
CA PHE A 136 -7.00 32.64 0.76
C PHE A 136 -6.84 31.97 -0.61
N ASN A 137 -7.73 31.03 -0.92
CA ASN A 137 -7.75 30.36 -2.21
C ASN A 137 -8.59 31.14 -3.25
N ALA A 138 -7.98 32.11 -3.91
CA ALA A 138 -8.65 32.87 -4.98
C ALA A 138 -9.14 32.02 -6.18
N LYS A 139 -8.66 30.78 -6.33
CA LYS A 139 -9.08 29.84 -7.39
C LYS A 139 -10.13 28.84 -6.92
N ASN A 140 -10.61 28.93 -5.68
CA ASN A 140 -11.49 27.94 -5.07
C ASN A 140 -12.72 27.64 -5.94
N GLN A 141 -13.47 28.67 -6.35
CA GLN A 141 -14.67 28.48 -7.18
C GLN A 141 -14.37 27.78 -8.52
N THR A 142 -13.26 28.08 -9.17
CA THR A 142 -12.86 27.42 -10.42
C THR A 142 -12.48 25.95 -10.17
N GLN A 143 -11.77 25.68 -9.08
CA GLN A 143 -11.36 24.33 -8.68
C GLN A 143 -12.55 23.46 -8.27
N GLN A 144 -13.54 24.02 -7.56
CA GLN A 144 -14.79 23.33 -7.26
C GLN A 144 -15.52 22.90 -8.54
N LYS A 145 -15.68 23.81 -9.51
CA LYS A 145 -16.30 23.49 -10.81
C LYS A 145 -15.50 22.45 -11.59
N LEU A 146 -14.16 22.51 -11.54
CA LEU A 146 -13.28 21.52 -12.15
C LEU A 146 -13.53 20.13 -11.55
N LEU A 147 -13.52 20.02 -10.22
CA LEU A 147 -13.78 18.75 -9.53
C LEU A 147 -15.18 18.23 -9.83
N ALA A 148 -16.21 19.07 -9.77
CA ALA A 148 -17.57 18.67 -10.07
C ALA A 148 -17.70 18.07 -11.49
N MET A 149 -17.08 18.70 -12.50
CA MET A 149 -17.06 18.15 -13.86
C MET A 149 -16.23 16.87 -13.98
N LEU A 150 -15.13 16.78 -13.24
CA LEU A 150 -14.27 15.60 -13.20
C LEU A 150 -15.02 14.38 -12.62
N PHE A 151 -15.71 14.55 -11.49
CA PHE A 151 -16.53 13.52 -10.84
C PHE A 151 -17.82 13.20 -11.58
N THR A 152 -18.25 14.04 -12.53
CA THR A 152 -19.40 13.73 -13.39
C THR A 152 -18.98 13.10 -14.73
N GLY A 153 -17.68 12.83 -14.93
CA GLY A 153 -17.19 12.10 -16.09
C GLY A 153 -17.06 12.94 -17.36
N TYR A 154 -16.91 14.27 -17.25
CA TYR A 154 -16.59 15.10 -18.41
C TYR A 154 -15.16 14.84 -18.89
N SER A 155 -14.95 14.85 -20.20
CA SER A 155 -13.61 14.73 -20.78
C SER A 155 -12.75 15.94 -20.42
N VAL A 156 -11.42 15.77 -20.34
CA VAL A 156 -10.48 16.88 -20.10
C VAL A 156 -10.70 18.04 -21.09
N ARG A 157 -10.99 17.71 -22.35
CA ARG A 157 -11.26 18.70 -23.41
C ARG A 157 -12.52 19.51 -23.11
N ASP A 158 -13.58 18.86 -22.63
CA ASP A 158 -14.83 19.53 -22.26
C ASP A 158 -14.65 20.42 -21.03
N ILE A 159 -13.93 19.93 -20.01
CA ILE A 159 -13.63 20.71 -18.81
C ILE A 159 -12.82 21.96 -19.18
N CYS A 160 -11.77 21.79 -19.98
CA CYS A 160 -10.94 22.89 -20.46
C CYS A 160 -11.76 23.95 -21.21
N ARG A 161 -12.66 23.52 -22.10
CA ARG A 161 -13.55 24.44 -22.84
C ARG A 161 -14.49 25.20 -21.91
N ARG A 162 -15.16 24.50 -20.98
CA ARG A 162 -16.17 25.09 -20.08
C ARG A 162 -15.56 26.04 -19.04
N LEU A 163 -14.32 25.80 -18.63
CA LEU A 163 -13.60 26.63 -17.67
C LEU A 163 -12.63 27.62 -18.31
N SER A 164 -12.59 27.70 -19.65
CA SER A 164 -11.61 28.50 -20.39
C SER A 164 -10.16 28.24 -19.95
N LEU A 165 -9.83 26.98 -19.68
CA LEU A 165 -8.49 26.52 -19.31
C LEU A 165 -7.79 25.91 -20.53
N ASN A 166 -6.48 26.13 -20.63
CA ASN A 166 -5.65 25.28 -21.50
C ASN A 166 -5.28 23.97 -20.75
N PRO A 167 -4.83 22.92 -21.46
CA PRO A 167 -4.50 21.63 -20.85
C PRO A 167 -3.42 21.73 -19.75
N LYS A 168 -2.41 22.58 -19.91
CA LYS A 168 -1.38 22.78 -18.88
C LYS A 168 -1.99 23.34 -17.60
N SER A 169 -2.80 24.38 -17.70
CA SER A 169 -3.47 25.00 -16.57
C SER A 169 -4.42 24.03 -15.85
N PHE A 170 -5.08 23.13 -16.59
CA PHE A 170 -5.89 22.05 -16.00
C PHE A 170 -5.04 21.12 -15.11
N TYR A 171 -3.90 20.61 -15.60
CA TYR A 171 -3.02 19.75 -14.79
C TYR A 171 -2.36 20.50 -13.63
N ASP A 172 -2.00 21.77 -13.83
CA ASP A 172 -1.48 22.60 -12.75
C ASP A 172 -2.53 22.79 -11.65
N GLN A 173 -3.82 22.94 -12.01
CA GLN A 173 -4.90 22.99 -11.02
C GLN A 173 -5.09 21.64 -10.32
N LEU A 174 -5.07 20.51 -11.03
CA LEU A 174 -5.15 19.19 -10.39
C LEU A 174 -4.05 18.97 -9.37
N SER A 175 -2.80 19.32 -9.70
CA SER A 175 -1.67 19.21 -8.77
C SER A 175 -1.83 20.11 -7.54
N HIS A 176 -2.35 21.33 -7.71
CA HIS A 176 -2.64 22.22 -6.58
C HIS A 176 -3.76 21.68 -5.69
N ILE A 177 -4.83 21.15 -6.29
CA ILE A 177 -5.93 20.54 -5.57
C ILE A 177 -5.43 19.33 -4.78
N ALA A 178 -4.69 18.42 -5.41
CA ALA A 178 -4.09 17.25 -4.76
C ALA A 178 -3.24 17.64 -3.55
N SER A 179 -2.42 18.70 -3.66
CA SER A 179 -1.63 19.20 -2.53
C SER A 179 -2.49 19.72 -1.37
N ARG A 180 -3.62 20.37 -1.65
CA ARG A 180 -4.58 20.79 -0.61
C ARG A 180 -5.27 19.58 0.03
N CYS A 181 -5.65 18.59 -0.78
CA CYS A 181 -6.22 17.32 -0.30
C CYS A 181 -5.27 16.58 0.65
N ARG A 182 -3.97 16.45 0.31
CA ARG A 182 -2.95 15.88 1.21
C ARG A 182 -2.83 16.66 2.52
N ARG A 183 -2.84 17.99 2.45
CA ARG A 183 -2.81 18.86 3.64
C ARG A 183 -4.01 18.64 4.56
N GLN A 184 -5.21 18.52 4.01
CA GLN A 184 -6.41 18.23 4.79
C GLN A 184 -6.29 16.85 5.45
N LEU A 185 -6.01 15.80 4.66
CA LEU A 185 -5.92 14.43 5.15
C LEU A 185 -4.87 14.24 6.24
N ALA A 186 -3.70 14.88 6.15
CA ALA A 186 -2.63 14.76 7.14
C ALA A 186 -3.11 15.03 8.60
N MET A 187 -4.04 15.97 8.78
CA MET A 187 -4.62 16.26 10.10
C MET A 187 -5.64 15.21 10.57
N PHE A 188 -6.42 14.65 9.66
CA PHE A 188 -7.40 13.62 9.95
C PHE A 188 -6.72 12.28 10.23
N ASP A 189 -5.72 11.93 9.43
CA ASP A 189 -4.92 10.71 9.56
C ASP A 189 -4.21 10.68 10.91
N ALA A 190 -3.49 11.75 11.26
CA ALA A 190 -2.79 11.84 12.55
C ALA A 190 -3.76 11.76 13.74
N ARG A 191 -4.97 12.30 13.60
CA ARG A 191 -5.98 12.25 14.67
C ARG A 191 -6.57 10.85 14.83
N LEU A 192 -6.86 10.15 13.73
CA LEU A 192 -7.34 8.77 13.78
C LEU A 192 -6.30 7.90 14.48
N CYS A 193 -5.07 7.92 13.98
CA CYS A 193 -3.98 7.10 14.51
C CYS A 193 -3.72 7.36 16.01
N LYS A 194 -3.69 8.63 16.43
CA LYS A 194 -3.41 8.99 17.82
C LYS A 194 -4.50 8.59 18.82
N HIS A 195 -5.76 8.50 18.40
CA HIS A 195 -6.90 8.26 19.32
C HIS A 195 -7.51 6.87 19.16
N SER A 196 -6.92 5.99 18.35
CA SER A 196 -7.40 4.64 18.11
C SER A 196 -6.48 3.60 18.77
N ALA A 197 -6.73 3.32 20.05
CA ALA A 197 -6.07 2.22 20.77
C ALA A 197 -6.30 0.86 20.11
N HIS A 198 -7.50 0.65 19.53
CA HIS A 198 -7.83 -0.52 18.73
C HIS A 198 -8.24 -0.10 17.33
N LEU A 199 -7.69 -0.76 16.30
CA LEU A 199 -8.02 -0.48 14.91
C LEU A 199 -8.11 -1.79 14.13
N SER A 200 -9.05 -1.87 13.19
CA SER A 200 -9.08 -2.91 12.18
C SER A 200 -8.86 -2.27 10.82
N LEU A 201 -7.90 -2.77 10.07
CA LEU A 201 -7.62 -2.35 8.70
C LEU A 201 -8.05 -3.42 7.71
N ALA A 202 -8.46 -2.98 6.53
CA ALA A 202 -8.58 -3.80 5.33
C ALA A 202 -7.50 -3.34 4.34
N SER A 203 -6.69 -4.27 3.84
CA SER A 203 -5.61 -4.02 2.88
C SER A 203 -5.81 -4.85 1.62
N ASP A 204 -5.60 -4.24 0.46
CA ASP A 204 -5.71 -4.92 -0.85
C ASP A 204 -4.71 -4.34 -1.86
N ILE A 205 -4.31 -5.18 -2.80
CA ILE A 205 -3.44 -4.85 -3.93
C ILE A 205 -4.13 -5.17 -5.26
N SER A 206 -4.24 -4.16 -6.11
CA SER A 206 -4.88 -4.28 -7.43
C SER A 206 -4.12 -3.54 -8.52
N GLU A 207 -4.47 -3.78 -9.78
CA GLU A 207 -3.88 -3.02 -10.89
C GLU A 207 -4.48 -1.61 -10.96
N LEU A 208 -3.64 -0.57 -11.01
CA LEU A 208 -4.13 0.82 -11.13
C LEU A 208 -4.83 1.06 -12.48
N GLN A 209 -4.38 0.37 -13.52
CA GLN A 209 -4.91 0.49 -14.89
C GLN A 209 -5.11 -0.92 -15.48
N PRO A 210 -6.17 -1.66 -15.08
CA PRO A 210 -6.32 -3.10 -15.37
C PRO A 210 -6.48 -3.42 -16.87
N LYS A 211 -6.82 -2.43 -17.70
CA LYS A 211 -6.93 -2.60 -19.17
C LYS A 211 -5.63 -2.22 -19.91
N SER A 212 -4.55 -1.94 -19.20
CA SER A 212 -3.30 -1.46 -19.79
C SER A 212 -2.17 -2.48 -19.76
N ASP A 213 -2.23 -3.48 -18.88
CA ASP A 213 -1.13 -4.39 -18.55
C ASP A 213 0.19 -3.66 -18.26
N ASN A 214 0.15 -2.45 -17.70
CA ASN A 214 1.33 -1.60 -17.55
C ASN A 214 2.19 -1.91 -16.32
N GLY A 215 1.83 -2.93 -15.56
CA GLY A 215 2.57 -3.40 -14.39
C GLY A 215 2.44 -2.52 -13.14
N VAL A 216 1.61 -1.47 -13.17
CA VAL A 216 1.38 -0.62 -12.00
C VAL A 216 0.37 -1.28 -11.07
N GLN A 217 0.88 -1.79 -9.97
CA GLN A 217 0.15 -2.26 -8.79
C GLN A 217 -0.12 -1.10 -7.83
N TRP A 218 -1.27 -1.17 -7.19
CA TRP A 218 -1.82 -0.21 -6.24
C TRP A 218 -2.17 -0.92 -4.94
N ILE A 219 -1.38 -0.67 -3.90
CA ILE A 219 -1.66 -1.11 -2.54
C ILE A 219 -2.45 -0.02 -1.81
N ALA A 220 -3.51 -0.38 -1.12
CA ALA A 220 -4.26 0.55 -0.28
C ALA A 220 -4.71 -0.12 1.03
N SER A 221 -4.85 0.68 2.08
CA SER A 221 -5.34 0.25 3.39
C SER A 221 -6.34 1.25 3.97
N CYS A 222 -7.49 0.78 4.45
CA CYS A 222 -8.50 1.59 5.12
C CYS A 222 -8.94 1.00 6.46
N GLU A 223 -9.51 1.82 7.34
CA GLU A 223 -10.22 1.30 8.51
C GLU A 223 -11.42 0.46 8.04
N ALA A 224 -11.45 -0.80 8.47
CA ALA A 224 -12.26 -1.85 7.89
C ALA A 224 -13.77 -1.59 8.02
N ARG A 225 -14.22 -0.91 9.08
CA ARG A 225 -15.67 -0.71 9.31
C ARG A 225 -16.22 0.51 8.57
N SER A 226 -15.47 1.60 8.57
CA SER A 226 -15.88 2.90 8.00
C SER A 226 -15.52 3.05 6.53
N GLY A 227 -14.47 2.36 6.09
CA GLY A 227 -13.82 2.59 4.80
C GLY A 227 -12.95 3.84 4.76
N TYR A 228 -12.53 4.39 5.91
CA TYR A 228 -11.63 5.55 5.94
C TYR A 228 -10.24 5.12 5.44
N VAL A 229 -9.86 5.55 4.24
CA VAL A 229 -8.60 5.14 3.61
C VAL A 229 -7.44 5.87 4.28
N LEU A 230 -6.56 5.12 4.95
CA LEU A 230 -5.44 5.64 5.70
C LEU A 230 -4.19 5.80 4.84
N ALA A 231 -3.92 4.84 3.96
CA ALA A 231 -2.74 4.87 3.10
C ALA A 231 -3.06 4.27 1.73
N GLN A 232 -2.37 4.75 0.70
CA GLN A 232 -2.39 4.18 -0.64
C GLN A 232 -1.09 4.51 -1.38
N ASP A 233 -0.50 3.52 -2.03
CA ASP A 233 0.79 3.66 -2.70
C ASP A 233 0.82 2.84 -4.00
N ILE A 234 1.67 3.24 -4.94
CA ILE A 234 1.85 2.55 -6.21
C ILE A 234 3.32 2.23 -6.47
N ASN A 235 3.58 1.14 -7.16
CA ASN A 235 4.92 0.67 -7.51
C ASN A 235 5.50 1.39 -8.75
N TYR A 236 5.33 2.71 -8.80
CA TYR A 236 5.77 3.55 -9.91
C TYR A 236 6.41 4.83 -9.40
N GLN A 237 7.49 5.24 -10.05
CA GLN A 237 8.07 6.56 -9.90
C GLN A 237 8.14 7.30 -11.24
N ALA A 238 7.87 8.60 -11.20
CA ALA A 238 7.87 9.44 -12.40
C ALA A 238 9.28 9.76 -12.93
N THR A 239 10.28 9.74 -12.06
CA THR A 239 11.69 9.97 -12.39
C THR A 239 12.36 8.69 -12.83
N ASP A 240 13.13 8.75 -13.90
CA ASP A 240 13.93 7.62 -14.35
C ASP A 240 15.14 7.43 -13.42
N PRO A 241 15.40 6.20 -12.94
CA PRO A 241 16.60 5.91 -12.17
C PRO A 241 17.81 5.79 -13.11
N ASP A 242 19.01 5.95 -12.55
CA ASP A 242 20.27 5.79 -13.30
C ASP A 242 20.45 4.38 -13.87
N SER A 243 19.95 3.37 -13.15
CA SER A 243 20.01 1.97 -13.56
C SER A 243 18.70 1.24 -13.30
N ARG A 244 18.47 0.19 -14.09
CA ARG A 244 17.33 -0.72 -13.99
C ARG A 244 17.85 -2.15 -14.09
N SER A 245 17.23 -3.07 -13.37
CA SER A 245 17.63 -4.48 -13.40
C SER A 245 16.52 -5.35 -13.97
N GLU A 246 16.89 -6.31 -14.83
CA GLU A 246 15.98 -7.37 -15.32
C GLU A 246 15.63 -8.37 -14.21
N HIS A 247 16.57 -8.63 -13.31
CA HIS A 247 16.44 -9.62 -12.24
C HIS A 247 16.48 -8.97 -10.87
N HIS A 248 15.69 -9.52 -9.95
CA HIS A 248 15.74 -9.12 -8.55
C HIS A 248 17.01 -9.71 -7.92
N ASP A 249 17.83 -8.89 -7.27
CA ASP A 249 18.98 -9.34 -6.49
C ASP A 249 18.92 -8.78 -5.06
N PRO A 250 18.59 -9.61 -4.06
CA PRO A 250 18.46 -9.15 -2.68
C PRO A 250 19.80 -8.70 -2.06
N TYR A 251 20.95 -9.03 -2.66
CA TYR A 251 22.28 -8.67 -2.15
C TYR A 251 22.89 -7.43 -2.82
N THR A 252 22.24 -6.90 -3.85
CA THR A 252 22.72 -5.72 -4.60
C THR A 252 21.71 -4.58 -4.48
N ASN A 253 22.18 -3.42 -4.02
CA ASN A 253 21.36 -2.21 -3.90
C ASN A 253 20.96 -1.66 -5.28
N GLY A 254 19.80 -1.02 -5.37
CA GLY A 254 19.28 -0.43 -6.60
C GLY A 254 18.56 -1.43 -7.51
N THR A 255 18.52 -2.71 -7.14
CA THR A 255 17.78 -3.73 -7.91
C THR A 255 16.29 -3.75 -7.61
N ARG A 256 15.74 -2.76 -6.89
CA ARG A 256 14.30 -2.50 -6.86
C ARG A 256 13.71 -1.96 -8.16
N PHE A 257 14.51 -1.32 -9.01
CA PHE A 257 14.03 -0.74 -10.27
C PHE A 257 13.95 -1.80 -11.38
N MET A 258 12.77 -1.96 -11.96
CA MET A 258 12.52 -2.99 -12.96
C MET A 258 12.92 -2.51 -14.35
N ALA A 259 13.75 -3.29 -15.05
CA ALA A 259 13.84 -3.19 -16.50
C ALA A 259 12.56 -3.78 -17.14
N PRO A 260 12.20 -3.38 -18.37
CA PRO A 260 11.10 -4.00 -19.10
C PRO A 260 11.34 -5.51 -19.27
N PRO A 261 10.48 -6.40 -18.74
CA PRO A 261 10.71 -7.83 -18.87
C PRO A 261 10.45 -8.31 -20.30
N ALA A 262 11.16 -9.37 -20.70
CA ALA A 262 10.86 -10.08 -21.93
C ALA A 262 9.45 -10.67 -21.90
N ALA A 263 8.77 -10.64 -23.05
CA ALA A 263 7.47 -11.28 -23.21
C ALA A 263 7.59 -12.81 -23.04
N ARG A 264 6.60 -13.42 -22.40
CA ARG A 264 6.47 -14.86 -22.18
C ARG A 264 5.16 -15.35 -22.79
N LEU A 265 5.06 -16.66 -22.96
CA LEU A 265 3.82 -17.28 -23.43
C LEU A 265 2.69 -17.05 -22.42
N ALA A 266 1.54 -16.62 -22.92
CA ALA A 266 0.34 -16.50 -22.10
C ALA A 266 -0.21 -17.91 -21.82
N ILE A 267 -0.32 -18.24 -20.55
CA ILE A 267 -1.01 -19.45 -20.11
C ILE A 267 -2.51 -19.12 -20.07
N VAL A 268 -3.33 -19.98 -20.65
CA VAL A 268 -4.79 -19.82 -20.59
C VAL A 268 -5.24 -19.99 -19.14
N PRO A 269 -5.95 -19.01 -18.55
CA PRO A 269 -6.44 -19.14 -17.18
C PRO A 269 -7.39 -20.33 -17.07
N THR A 270 -7.19 -21.16 -16.06
CA THR A 270 -8.18 -22.18 -15.70
C THR A 270 -9.43 -21.51 -15.11
N PRO A 271 -10.65 -22.02 -15.38
CA PRO A 271 -11.86 -21.52 -14.74
C PRO A 271 -11.73 -21.53 -13.21
N LYS A 272 -12.16 -20.44 -12.57
CA LYS A 272 -12.18 -20.38 -11.10
C LYS A 272 -13.22 -21.37 -10.57
N PRO A 273 -12.89 -22.22 -9.59
CA PRO A 273 -13.85 -23.12 -8.96
C PRO A 273 -15.03 -22.35 -8.34
N LEU A 274 -16.22 -22.97 -8.30
CA LEU A 274 -17.38 -22.37 -7.64
C LEU A 274 -17.31 -22.47 -6.12
N ALA A 275 -16.92 -23.61 -5.57
CA ALA A 275 -16.87 -23.81 -4.11
C ALA A 275 -15.69 -23.05 -3.46
N LEU A 276 -15.95 -22.35 -2.35
CA LEU A 276 -14.98 -21.50 -1.65
C LEU A 276 -13.66 -22.21 -1.31
N LEU A 277 -13.72 -23.41 -0.72
CA LEU A 277 -12.51 -24.18 -0.38
C LEU A 277 -11.66 -24.48 -1.62
N ALA A 278 -12.30 -24.81 -2.74
CA ALA A 278 -11.61 -25.07 -4.00
C ALA A 278 -11.01 -23.80 -4.60
N ARG A 279 -11.63 -22.62 -4.40
CA ARG A 279 -11.05 -21.32 -4.78
C ARG A 279 -9.76 -21.05 -4.00
N ILE A 280 -9.79 -21.23 -2.68
CA ILE A 280 -8.61 -21.05 -1.82
C ILE A 280 -7.46 -21.98 -2.22
N ASP A 281 -7.77 -23.26 -2.49
CA ASP A 281 -6.78 -24.21 -2.99
C ASP A 281 -6.20 -23.79 -4.36
N ALA A 282 -7.06 -23.33 -5.27
CA ALA A 282 -6.63 -22.85 -6.58
C ALA A 282 -5.68 -21.65 -6.47
N ILE A 283 -5.96 -20.70 -5.57
CA ILE A 283 -5.09 -19.55 -5.32
C ILE A 283 -3.73 -20.02 -4.77
N TYR A 284 -3.68 -20.97 -3.82
CA TYR A 284 -2.38 -21.52 -3.37
C TYR A 284 -1.59 -22.13 -4.52
N ARG A 285 -2.23 -22.89 -5.41
CA ARG A 285 -1.57 -23.48 -6.58
C ARG A 285 -1.06 -22.42 -7.55
N GLU A 286 -1.87 -21.39 -7.82
CA GLU A 286 -1.51 -20.26 -8.67
C GLU A 286 -0.28 -19.54 -8.11
N VAL A 287 -0.32 -19.13 -6.85
CA VAL A 287 0.79 -18.37 -6.25
C VAL A 287 2.07 -19.20 -6.16
N MET A 288 1.97 -20.50 -5.83
CA MET A 288 3.15 -21.38 -5.79
C MET A 288 3.75 -21.65 -7.17
N SER A 289 3.00 -21.41 -8.25
CA SER A 289 3.53 -21.49 -9.62
C SER A 289 4.30 -20.24 -10.05
N ARG A 290 4.18 -19.12 -9.30
CA ARG A 290 4.87 -17.87 -9.63
C ARG A 290 6.40 -18.07 -9.58
N PRO A 291 7.13 -17.53 -10.56
CA PRO A 291 8.59 -17.52 -10.54
C PRO A 291 9.19 -16.91 -9.26
N ASN A 292 8.52 -15.91 -8.69
CA ASN A 292 8.78 -15.39 -7.36
C ASN A 292 7.44 -15.24 -6.62
N LEU A 293 7.32 -15.92 -5.48
CA LEU A 293 6.10 -16.02 -4.68
C LEU A 293 5.52 -14.64 -4.30
N GLU A 294 6.40 -13.68 -3.99
CA GLU A 294 6.04 -12.33 -3.51
C GLU A 294 6.07 -11.28 -4.63
N ASP A 295 6.19 -11.69 -5.89
CA ASP A 295 6.13 -10.77 -7.02
C ASP A 295 4.93 -11.14 -7.92
N PRO A 296 3.79 -10.43 -7.76
CA PRO A 296 2.59 -10.65 -8.57
C PRO A 296 2.75 -10.24 -10.05
N LEU A 297 3.91 -9.67 -10.43
CA LEU A 297 4.25 -9.42 -11.84
C LEU A 297 5.13 -10.51 -12.44
N SER A 298 5.64 -11.43 -11.62
CA SER A 298 6.67 -12.38 -12.05
C SER A 298 6.17 -13.47 -12.99
N ASP A 299 4.88 -13.73 -13.03
CA ASP A 299 4.18 -14.69 -13.91
C ASP A 299 3.43 -14.01 -15.06
N LYS A 300 3.34 -12.68 -15.08
CA LYS A 300 2.68 -11.92 -16.15
C LYS A 300 3.38 -12.18 -17.49
N ALA A 301 2.58 -12.62 -18.46
CA ALA A 301 3.07 -12.96 -19.80
C ALA A 301 3.65 -11.75 -20.55
N ARG A 302 3.08 -10.56 -20.33
CA ARG A 302 3.52 -9.32 -20.97
C ARG A 302 3.27 -8.15 -20.03
N LEU A 303 4.23 -7.23 -19.98
CA LEU A 303 4.04 -5.91 -19.39
C LEU A 303 4.19 -4.84 -20.47
N ASN A 304 3.14 -4.03 -20.66
CA ASN A 304 3.22 -2.82 -21.46
C ASN A 304 3.89 -1.72 -20.63
N TYR A 305 5.21 -1.78 -20.55
CA TYR A 305 6.00 -0.94 -19.65
C TYR A 305 5.67 0.57 -19.79
N PRO A 306 5.62 1.35 -18.68
CA PRO A 306 5.35 2.78 -18.74
C PRO A 306 6.28 3.54 -19.70
N THR A 307 5.73 4.47 -20.48
CA THR A 307 6.50 5.25 -21.47
C THR A 307 7.39 6.33 -20.86
N LYS A 308 7.16 6.66 -19.58
CA LYS A 308 7.96 7.59 -18.78
C LYS A 308 8.03 7.05 -17.37
N GLY A 309 9.15 7.30 -16.69
CA GLY A 309 9.38 6.80 -15.34
C GLY A 309 9.69 5.31 -15.32
N CYS A 310 9.63 4.74 -14.13
CA CYS A 310 10.08 3.37 -13.88
C CYS A 310 9.12 2.65 -12.94
N LEU A 311 8.94 1.34 -13.19
CA LEU A 311 8.32 0.45 -12.22
C LEU A 311 9.32 0.09 -11.12
N ILE A 312 8.81 0.04 -9.90
CA ILE A 312 9.48 -0.53 -8.73
C ILE A 312 8.91 -1.92 -8.54
N ARG A 313 9.73 -2.90 -8.14
CA ARG A 313 9.21 -4.25 -7.92
C ARG A 313 8.16 -4.21 -6.79
N PRO A 314 6.97 -4.83 -6.96
CA PRO A 314 5.86 -4.65 -6.02
C PRO A 314 6.21 -4.94 -4.56
N GLN A 315 7.11 -5.90 -4.31
CA GLN A 315 7.51 -6.25 -2.96
C GLN A 315 8.08 -5.06 -2.17
N TYR A 316 8.87 -4.19 -2.80
CA TYR A 316 9.45 -3.05 -2.09
C TYR A 316 8.37 -2.04 -1.71
N THR A 317 7.42 -1.77 -2.62
CA THR A 317 6.32 -0.84 -2.37
C THR A 317 5.37 -1.37 -1.28
N VAL A 318 5.04 -2.67 -1.27
CA VAL A 318 4.16 -3.24 -0.24
C VAL A 318 4.84 -3.29 1.13
N TYR A 319 6.12 -3.69 1.20
CA TYR A 319 6.88 -3.63 2.46
C TYR A 319 6.97 -2.19 2.97
N ALA A 320 7.24 -1.22 2.09
CA ALA A 320 7.29 0.18 2.46
C ALA A 320 5.93 0.73 2.92
N HIS A 321 4.82 0.31 2.29
CA HIS A 321 3.46 0.64 2.71
C HIS A 321 3.18 0.20 4.15
N TYR A 322 3.49 -1.07 4.49
CA TYR A 322 3.30 -1.56 5.86
C TYR A 322 4.26 -0.91 6.87
N MET A 323 5.50 -0.58 6.48
CA MET A 323 6.41 0.18 7.35
C MET A 323 5.88 1.59 7.64
N HIS A 324 5.24 2.22 6.65
CA HIS A 324 4.58 3.50 6.87
C HIS A 324 3.38 3.36 7.82
N LEU A 325 2.54 2.33 7.65
CA LEU A 325 1.45 2.04 8.58
C LEU A 325 1.96 1.75 10.00
N GLN A 326 3.09 1.05 10.14
CA GLN A 326 3.72 0.79 11.43
C GLN A 326 4.11 2.07 12.15
N GLU A 327 4.70 3.03 11.44
CA GLU A 327 5.04 4.35 12.01
C GLU A 327 3.77 5.15 12.36
N MET A 328 2.77 5.17 11.49
CA MET A 328 1.52 5.87 11.77
C MET A 328 0.79 5.29 13.00
N LEU A 329 0.91 3.99 13.24
CA LEU A 329 0.18 3.25 14.27
C LEU A 329 1.11 2.80 15.42
N GLU A 330 2.15 3.60 15.73
CA GLU A 330 3.09 3.26 16.81
C GLU A 330 2.42 3.22 18.19
N ASP A 331 1.48 4.15 18.43
CA ASP A 331 0.74 4.29 19.70
C ASP A 331 -0.47 3.33 19.81
N ASN A 332 -0.76 2.57 18.75
CA ASN A 332 -1.90 1.67 18.73
C ASN A 332 -1.61 0.39 19.54
N GLU A 333 -2.53 0.02 20.43
CA GLU A 333 -2.39 -1.14 21.31
C GLU A 333 -2.71 -2.45 20.58
N GLU A 334 -3.81 -2.50 19.83
CA GLU A 334 -4.26 -3.69 19.09
C GLU A 334 -4.67 -3.36 17.65
N LEU A 335 -4.17 -4.16 16.72
CA LEU A 335 -4.39 -3.98 15.29
C LEU A 335 -4.88 -5.27 14.65
N ALA A 336 -5.99 -5.25 13.92
CA ALA A 336 -6.33 -6.31 12.97
C ALA A 336 -6.04 -5.85 11.55
N ILE A 337 -5.54 -6.73 10.68
CA ILE A 337 -5.37 -6.44 9.25
C ILE A 337 -6.00 -7.57 8.45
N TYR A 338 -7.09 -7.25 7.75
CA TYR A 338 -7.82 -8.15 6.87
C TYR A 338 -7.34 -7.98 5.43
N MET A 339 -7.10 -9.09 4.75
CA MET A 339 -6.46 -9.08 3.42
C MET A 339 -6.97 -10.26 2.58
N PRO A 340 -6.94 -10.14 1.24
CA PRO A 340 -7.17 -11.28 0.35
C PRO A 340 -6.03 -12.28 0.47
N GLN A 341 -6.20 -13.48 -0.10
CA GLN A 341 -5.18 -14.52 -0.13
C GLN A 341 -4.00 -14.18 -1.07
N GLU A 342 -3.17 -13.19 -0.69
CA GLU A 342 -1.98 -12.75 -1.41
C GLU A 342 -0.72 -12.84 -0.52
N PRO A 343 0.20 -13.78 -0.81
CA PRO A 343 1.44 -13.98 -0.06
C PRO A 343 2.34 -12.76 0.08
N LEU A 344 2.34 -11.83 -0.89
CA LEU A 344 3.07 -10.57 -0.74
C LEU A 344 2.55 -9.74 0.45
N LEU A 345 1.24 -9.59 0.58
CA LEU A 345 0.62 -8.86 1.70
C LEU A 345 0.93 -9.56 3.03
N ARG A 346 0.77 -10.89 3.08
CA ARG A 346 1.07 -11.71 4.26
C ARG A 346 2.50 -11.52 4.72
N SER A 347 3.45 -11.73 3.82
CA SER A 347 4.87 -11.68 4.15
C SER A 347 5.30 -10.30 4.60
N ALA A 348 4.85 -9.24 3.92
CA ALA A 348 5.15 -7.87 4.30
C ALA A 348 4.56 -7.55 5.68
N CYS A 349 3.28 -7.86 5.91
CA CYS A 349 2.62 -7.62 7.19
C CYS A 349 3.33 -8.31 8.36
N ILE A 350 3.55 -9.63 8.29
CA ILE A 350 4.16 -10.36 9.43
C ILE A 350 5.64 -10.06 9.64
N SER A 351 6.36 -9.66 8.59
CA SER A 351 7.77 -9.25 8.71
C SER A 351 7.91 -7.86 9.30
N VAL A 352 7.08 -6.89 8.86
CA VAL A 352 7.11 -5.52 9.39
C VAL A 352 6.62 -5.49 10.84
N PHE A 353 5.49 -6.16 11.12
CA PHE A 353 4.90 -6.23 12.46
C PHE A 353 5.38 -7.41 13.30
N ARG A 354 6.57 -7.95 13.01
CA ARG A 354 7.13 -9.15 13.63
C ARG A 354 7.01 -9.18 15.16
N GLU A 355 7.41 -8.11 15.83
CA GLU A 355 7.34 -8.04 17.30
C GLU A 355 5.90 -7.98 17.81
N ARG A 356 5.00 -7.28 17.10
CA ARG A 356 3.57 -7.29 17.44
C ARG A 356 2.93 -8.67 17.24
N VAL A 357 3.35 -9.43 16.22
CA VAL A 357 2.90 -10.82 16.02
C VAL A 357 3.35 -11.70 17.18
N LYS A 358 4.62 -11.60 17.61
CA LYS A 358 5.13 -12.34 18.79
C LYS A 358 4.39 -11.96 20.08
N ASN A 359 4.12 -10.67 20.26
CA ASN A 359 3.41 -10.13 21.42
C ASN A 359 1.89 -10.29 21.34
N LYS A 360 1.36 -10.84 20.23
CA LYS A 360 -0.09 -11.02 19.98
C LYS A 360 -0.88 -9.71 20.08
N THR A 361 -0.28 -8.60 19.66
CA THR A 361 -0.94 -7.28 19.58
C THR A 361 -1.34 -6.91 18.15
N ILE A 362 -1.14 -7.82 17.20
CA ILE A 362 -1.64 -7.72 15.82
C ILE A 362 -2.26 -9.02 15.35
N HIS A 363 -3.36 -8.91 14.59
CA HIS A 363 -4.17 -9.98 14.05
C HIS A 363 -4.26 -9.89 12.53
N PRO A 364 -3.24 -10.37 11.79
CA PRO A 364 -3.31 -10.48 10.34
C PRO A 364 -4.20 -11.67 9.95
N VAL A 365 -5.17 -11.46 9.08
CA VAL A 365 -6.18 -12.48 8.72
C VAL A 365 -6.43 -12.47 7.21
N TYR A 366 -6.24 -13.61 6.55
CA TYR A 366 -6.81 -13.80 5.22
C TYR A 366 -8.31 -13.98 5.31
N VAL A 367 -9.05 -13.37 4.38
CA VAL A 367 -10.51 -13.51 4.30
C VAL A 367 -10.92 -13.80 2.86
N GLU A 368 -11.73 -14.85 2.69
CA GLU A 368 -12.35 -15.21 1.43
C GLU A 368 -13.84 -15.52 1.68
N THR A 369 -14.72 -14.94 0.87
CA THR A 369 -16.18 -15.03 1.02
C THR A 369 -16.84 -15.38 -0.31
N ASP A 370 -18.04 -15.95 -0.24
CA ASP A 370 -18.95 -15.92 -1.39
C ASP A 370 -19.58 -14.51 -1.54
N PRO A 371 -19.91 -14.07 -2.77
CA PRO A 371 -20.36 -12.70 -3.04
C PRO A 371 -21.58 -12.25 -2.22
N ASP A 372 -22.49 -13.18 -1.92
CA ASP A 372 -23.73 -12.90 -1.19
C ASP A 372 -23.57 -13.05 0.34
N TRP A 373 -22.34 -13.15 0.84
CA TRP A 373 -22.08 -13.26 2.27
C TRP A 373 -22.38 -11.96 3.02
N GLU A 374 -23.25 -12.01 4.04
CA GLU A 374 -23.57 -10.85 4.86
C GLU A 374 -22.52 -10.62 5.96
N HIS A 375 -21.94 -9.41 5.98
CA HIS A 375 -20.98 -9.01 7.01
C HIS A 375 -21.62 -8.97 8.42
N GLY A 376 -20.90 -9.44 9.43
CA GLY A 376 -21.35 -9.44 10.82
C GLY A 376 -22.28 -10.60 11.20
N GLN A 377 -22.66 -11.46 10.24
CA GLN A 377 -23.46 -12.64 10.54
C GLN A 377 -22.70 -13.61 11.46
N THR A 378 -23.40 -14.18 12.44
CA THR A 378 -22.83 -15.17 13.38
C THR A 378 -22.35 -16.41 12.63
N ALA A 379 -21.17 -16.92 13.01
CA ALA A 379 -20.68 -18.19 12.47
C ALA A 379 -21.61 -19.35 12.86
N GLY A 380 -21.96 -20.19 11.87
CA GLY A 380 -22.66 -21.45 12.10
C GLY A 380 -21.70 -22.54 12.56
N LYS A 381 -21.82 -23.74 11.98
CA LYS A 381 -20.79 -24.77 12.14
C LYS A 381 -19.44 -24.25 11.63
N ILE A 382 -18.38 -24.49 12.39
CA ILE A 382 -17.01 -24.12 12.02
C ILE A 382 -16.23 -25.39 11.68
N ASP A 383 -15.77 -25.48 10.44
CA ASP A 383 -14.90 -26.54 9.96
C ASP A 383 -13.47 -26.01 9.79
N ILE A 384 -12.50 -26.79 10.24
CA ILE A 384 -11.08 -26.42 10.17
C ILE A 384 -10.38 -27.25 9.10
N VAL A 385 -9.63 -26.58 8.24
CA VAL A 385 -8.80 -27.23 7.22
C VAL A 385 -7.41 -26.62 7.20
N LEU A 386 -6.38 -27.46 7.14
CA LEU A 386 -5.01 -27.02 6.94
C LEU A 386 -4.73 -26.98 5.43
N MET A 387 -4.43 -25.80 4.90
CA MET A 387 -4.28 -25.57 3.46
C MET A 387 -2.88 -25.12 3.09
N GLY A 388 -2.49 -25.45 1.86
CA GLY A 388 -1.23 -25.03 1.27
C GLY A 388 0.00 -25.59 1.98
N TRP A 389 1.16 -25.16 1.52
CA TRP A 389 2.45 -25.64 2.01
C TRP A 389 2.79 -25.14 3.42
N TRP A 390 2.33 -23.94 3.76
CA TRP A 390 2.48 -23.35 5.10
C TRP A 390 1.61 -24.04 6.16
N ARG A 391 0.75 -24.99 5.75
CA ARG A 391 -0.29 -25.58 6.59
C ARG A 391 -1.13 -24.51 7.29
N ASP A 392 -1.46 -23.48 6.53
CA ASP A 392 -2.25 -22.35 6.99
C ASP A 392 -3.59 -22.88 7.52
N ARG A 393 -3.95 -22.47 8.74
CA ARG A 393 -5.14 -22.96 9.43
C ARG A 393 -6.35 -22.12 9.01
N TRP A 394 -7.14 -22.66 8.09
CA TRP A 394 -8.37 -22.05 7.64
C TRP A 394 -9.56 -22.53 8.48
N ALA A 395 -10.40 -21.59 8.87
CA ALA A 395 -11.69 -21.83 9.49
C ALA A 395 -12.79 -21.44 8.51
N PHE A 396 -13.74 -22.33 8.32
CA PHE A 396 -14.85 -22.17 7.39
C PHE A 396 -16.17 -22.21 8.13
N THR A 397 -17.10 -21.37 7.69
CA THR A 397 -18.49 -21.49 8.08
C THR A 397 -19.40 -21.27 6.87
N ARG A 398 -20.63 -21.75 6.98
CA ARG A 398 -21.59 -21.81 5.87
C ARG A 398 -23.00 -21.51 6.36
N HIS A 399 -23.74 -20.74 5.57
CA HIS A 399 -25.17 -20.51 5.72
C HIS A 399 -25.86 -20.86 4.40
N GLY A 400 -26.59 -21.98 4.34
CA GLY A 400 -27.12 -22.47 3.06
C GLY A 400 -26.00 -22.80 2.07
N ASP A 401 -25.98 -22.12 0.93
CA ASP A 401 -25.02 -22.33 -0.15
C ASP A 401 -23.85 -21.32 -0.14
N ILE A 402 -23.88 -20.33 0.74
CA ILE A 402 -22.83 -19.31 0.86
C ILE A 402 -21.89 -19.62 2.03
N SER A 403 -20.61 -19.38 1.81
CA SER A 403 -19.54 -19.71 2.73
C SER A 403 -18.60 -18.52 2.98
N LYS A 404 -17.97 -18.55 4.14
CA LYS A 404 -16.85 -17.67 4.49
C LYS A 404 -15.71 -18.48 5.07
N GLY A 405 -14.50 -18.10 4.68
CA GLY A 405 -13.25 -18.69 5.11
C GLY A 405 -12.35 -17.60 5.67
N ILE A 406 -11.74 -17.87 6.81
CA ILE A 406 -10.68 -17.02 7.37
C ILE A 406 -9.45 -17.86 7.71
N CYS A 407 -8.27 -17.28 7.60
CA CYS A 407 -7.03 -17.86 8.11
C CYS A 407 -6.29 -16.82 8.94
N HIS A 408 -6.20 -17.05 10.25
CA HIS A 408 -5.49 -16.16 11.17
C HIS A 408 -3.98 -16.40 11.09
N LEU A 409 -3.27 -15.48 10.44
CA LEU A 409 -1.86 -15.61 10.09
C LEU A 409 -0.92 -15.41 11.29
N GLY A 410 -1.40 -14.77 12.36
CA GLY A 410 -0.69 -14.64 13.63
C GLY A 410 -0.73 -15.89 14.53
N GLY A 411 -1.37 -16.98 14.09
CA GLY A 411 -1.40 -18.25 14.83
C GLY A 411 -2.36 -18.31 16.02
N GLU A 412 -3.25 -17.32 16.19
CA GLU A 412 -4.34 -17.36 17.17
C GLU A 412 -5.30 -18.53 16.86
N LYS A 413 -5.81 -19.13 17.93
CA LYS A 413 -6.77 -20.24 17.91
C LYS A 413 -7.92 -19.94 18.86
N ASP A 414 -8.99 -20.72 18.76
CA ASP A 414 -10.15 -20.71 19.66
C ASP A 414 -11.02 -19.43 19.59
N ASN A 415 -10.72 -18.55 18.64
CA ASN A 415 -11.46 -17.31 18.35
C ASN A 415 -12.01 -17.30 16.91
N GLU A 416 -12.09 -18.46 16.25
CA GLU A 416 -12.53 -18.56 14.86
C GLU A 416 -13.92 -17.95 14.63
N ALA A 417 -14.86 -18.15 15.56
CA ALA A 417 -16.21 -17.58 15.47
C ALA A 417 -16.20 -16.04 15.44
N LYS A 418 -15.35 -15.39 16.24
CA LYS A 418 -15.17 -13.93 16.27
C LYS A 418 -14.68 -13.45 14.91
N TRP A 419 -13.59 -14.04 14.41
CA TRP A 419 -12.96 -13.62 13.15
C TRP A 419 -13.88 -13.87 11.95
N LEU A 420 -14.61 -14.98 11.93
CA LEU A 420 -15.61 -15.25 10.89
C LEU A 420 -16.73 -14.20 10.87
N ALA A 421 -17.12 -13.64 12.01
CA ALA A 421 -18.13 -12.58 12.06
C ALA A 421 -17.57 -11.23 11.54
N ILE A 422 -16.38 -10.82 12.00
CA ILE A 422 -15.91 -9.42 11.85
C ILE A 422 -14.89 -9.20 10.73
N ALA A 423 -14.14 -10.22 10.29
CA ALA A 423 -13.07 -10.02 9.33
C ALA A 423 -13.62 -9.83 7.92
N HIS A 424 -13.20 -8.77 7.22
CA HIS A 424 -13.54 -8.54 5.80
C HIS A 424 -12.58 -7.51 5.21
N HIS A 425 -12.36 -7.56 3.90
CA HIS A 425 -11.58 -6.56 3.19
C HIS A 425 -12.32 -5.87 2.03
N ASP A 426 -13.56 -6.27 1.75
CA ASP A 426 -14.36 -5.77 0.62
C ASP A 426 -14.45 -4.24 0.55
N VAL A 427 -14.44 -3.55 1.69
CA VAL A 427 -14.50 -2.08 1.73
C VAL A 427 -13.32 -1.39 1.01
N ILE A 428 -12.12 -1.97 1.05
CA ILE A 428 -10.96 -1.40 0.35
C ILE A 428 -10.99 -1.76 -1.13
N THR A 429 -11.42 -2.98 -1.46
CA THR A 429 -11.63 -3.43 -2.84
C THR A 429 -12.69 -2.58 -3.53
N ASP A 430 -13.81 -2.29 -2.85
CA ASP A 430 -14.87 -1.40 -3.33
C ASP A 430 -14.39 0.04 -3.54
N TYR A 431 -13.51 0.54 -2.66
CA TYR A 431 -12.89 1.85 -2.84
C TYR A 431 -12.04 1.90 -4.10
N GLN A 432 -11.22 0.88 -4.34
CA GLN A 432 -10.38 0.77 -5.53
C GLN A 432 -11.21 0.59 -6.80
N GLN A 433 -12.25 -0.25 -6.77
CA GLN A 433 -13.15 -0.46 -7.90
C GLN A 433 -13.91 0.82 -8.25
N ARG A 434 -14.45 1.54 -7.25
CA ARG A 434 -15.14 2.82 -7.49
C ARG A 434 -14.21 3.88 -8.08
N PHE A 435 -12.91 3.89 -7.73
CA PHE A 435 -11.94 4.75 -8.42
C PHE A 435 -11.86 4.43 -9.92
N GLN A 436 -11.81 3.14 -10.27
CA GLN A 436 -11.76 2.67 -11.65
C GLN A 436 -13.01 3.10 -12.42
N ASP A 437 -14.19 2.91 -11.83
CA ASP A 437 -15.46 3.26 -12.47
C ASP A 437 -15.58 4.78 -12.66
N GLN A 438 -15.28 5.53 -11.60
CA GLN A 438 -15.39 6.98 -11.53
C GLN A 438 -14.48 7.71 -12.53
N PHE A 439 -13.26 7.20 -12.74
CA PHE A 439 -12.27 7.81 -13.63
C PHE A 439 -11.97 6.97 -14.87
N SER A 440 -12.87 6.05 -15.22
CA SER A 440 -12.69 5.10 -16.33
C SER A 440 -12.27 5.75 -17.65
N GLN A 441 -12.80 6.92 -17.99
CA GLN A 441 -12.42 7.66 -19.20
C GLN A 441 -10.96 8.16 -19.17
N LEU A 442 -10.45 8.57 -18.01
CA LEU A 442 -9.09 9.06 -17.83
C LEU A 442 -8.08 7.91 -17.73
N ILE A 443 -8.43 6.89 -16.96
CA ILE A 443 -7.62 5.69 -16.72
C ILE A 443 -7.40 4.92 -18.03
N ASN A 444 -8.47 4.77 -18.82
CA ASN A 444 -8.45 3.99 -20.05
C ASN A 444 -8.21 4.83 -21.31
N GLU A 445 -7.91 6.13 -21.18
CA GLU A 445 -7.60 6.97 -22.34
C GLU A 445 -6.40 6.37 -23.09
N PRO A 446 -6.49 6.08 -24.41
CA PRO A 446 -5.42 5.42 -25.15
C PRO A 446 -4.06 6.10 -25.05
N ARG A 447 -4.05 7.43 -24.92
CA ARG A 447 -2.84 8.25 -24.77
C ARG A 447 -2.24 8.22 -23.36
N ARG A 448 -2.98 7.73 -22.36
CA ARG A 448 -2.60 7.68 -20.94
C ARG A 448 -2.39 6.29 -20.38
N LYS A 449 -2.81 5.24 -21.10
CA LYS A 449 -2.68 3.85 -20.62
C LYS A 449 -1.25 3.48 -20.16
N LEU A 450 -0.22 4.10 -20.74
CA LEU A 450 1.19 3.90 -20.37
C LEU A 450 1.84 5.12 -19.69
N ARG A 451 1.04 5.99 -19.06
CA ARG A 451 1.48 7.22 -18.37
C ARG A 451 0.82 7.33 -16.98
N PRO A 452 1.10 6.38 -16.08
CA PRO A 452 0.46 6.31 -14.77
C PRO A 452 0.72 7.54 -13.89
N GLY A 453 1.84 8.25 -14.10
CA GLY A 453 2.15 9.49 -13.37
C GLY A 453 1.08 10.59 -13.49
N GLY A 454 0.27 10.57 -14.55
CA GLY A 454 -0.86 11.50 -14.69
C GLY A 454 -2.04 11.20 -13.76
N LEU A 455 -2.10 10.01 -13.15
CA LEU A 455 -3.15 9.58 -12.23
C LEU A 455 -2.81 9.87 -10.77
N LEU A 456 -1.54 10.12 -10.42
CA LEU A 456 -1.11 10.38 -9.04
C LEU A 456 -1.92 11.52 -8.37
N PRO A 457 -2.11 12.70 -8.98
CA PRO A 457 -2.95 13.74 -8.38
C PRO A 457 -4.40 13.29 -8.20
N LEU A 458 -4.94 12.45 -9.10
CA LEU A 458 -6.32 11.95 -9.00
C LEU A 458 -6.49 11.01 -7.80
N MET A 459 -5.49 10.19 -7.49
CA MET A 459 -5.52 9.31 -6.33
C MET A 459 -5.61 10.12 -5.02
N ASP A 460 -4.82 11.18 -4.89
CA ASP A 460 -4.86 12.07 -3.70
C ASP A 460 -6.22 12.77 -3.56
N ILE A 461 -6.75 13.28 -4.67
CA ILE A 461 -8.05 13.95 -4.72
C ILE A 461 -9.16 12.98 -4.35
N TYR A 462 -9.15 11.79 -4.95
CA TYR A 462 -10.16 10.78 -4.73
C TYR A 462 -10.17 10.28 -3.29
N ARG A 463 -9.00 10.04 -2.68
CA ARG A 463 -8.89 9.66 -1.28
C ARG A 463 -9.50 10.71 -0.36
N ALA A 464 -9.16 11.98 -0.57
CA ALA A 464 -9.66 13.05 0.28
C ALA A 464 -11.16 13.28 0.12
N TRP A 465 -11.64 13.26 -1.12
CA TRP A 465 -13.07 13.33 -1.42
C TRP A 465 -13.82 12.14 -0.83
N HIS A 466 -13.31 10.91 -1.00
CA HIS A 466 -13.90 9.69 -0.44
C HIS A 466 -14.01 9.77 1.08
N ASN A 467 -12.92 10.10 1.76
CA ASN A 467 -12.89 10.13 3.22
C ASN A 467 -13.75 11.25 3.81
N LEU A 468 -13.74 12.44 3.21
CA LEU A 468 -14.22 13.68 3.86
C LEU A 468 -15.52 14.24 3.26
N CYS A 469 -15.85 13.92 2.00
CA CYS A 469 -16.96 14.54 1.27
C CYS A 469 -18.04 13.54 0.82
N HIS A 470 -17.63 12.38 0.29
CA HIS A 470 -18.55 11.40 -0.29
C HIS A 470 -19.32 10.66 0.80
N GLN A 471 -20.64 10.76 0.75
CA GLN A 471 -21.54 10.02 1.61
C GLN A 471 -21.95 8.73 0.91
N ASP A 472 -21.93 7.63 1.64
CA ASP A 472 -22.41 6.34 1.12
C ASP A 472 -23.95 6.26 1.17
N LYS A 473 -24.50 5.05 0.95
CA LYS A 473 -25.95 4.80 1.01
C LYS A 473 -26.59 5.12 2.37
N SER A 474 -25.80 5.14 3.45
CA SER A 474 -26.25 5.52 4.80
C SER A 474 -26.26 7.05 5.01
N GLY A 475 -25.79 7.83 4.03
CA GLY A 475 -25.69 9.28 4.14
C GLY A 475 -24.50 9.73 5.01
N LEU A 476 -23.52 8.87 5.25
CA LEU A 476 -22.35 9.20 6.07
C LEU A 476 -21.05 9.06 5.27
N THR A 477 -20.10 9.96 5.51
CA THR A 477 -18.73 9.80 5.02
C THR A 477 -17.95 8.81 5.90
N PRO A 478 -16.86 8.21 5.40
CA PRO A 478 -15.96 7.41 6.21
C PRO A 478 -15.45 8.17 7.44
N ALA A 479 -15.09 9.45 7.30
CA ALA A 479 -14.63 10.27 8.43
C ALA A 479 -15.73 10.52 9.48
N GLN A 480 -17.01 10.60 9.08
CA GLN A 480 -18.12 10.64 10.05
C GLN A 480 -18.25 9.32 10.79
N LYS A 481 -18.15 8.18 10.09
CA LYS A 481 -18.27 6.84 10.68
C LYS A 481 -17.19 6.54 11.73
N VAL A 482 -15.97 7.05 11.56
CA VAL A 482 -14.90 6.97 12.57
C VAL A 482 -14.92 8.11 13.60
N GLY A 483 -15.90 9.02 13.54
CA GLY A 483 -16.04 10.11 14.51
C GLY A 483 -15.03 11.25 14.37
N LEU A 484 -14.37 11.40 13.22
CA LEU A 484 -13.40 12.49 12.99
C LEU A 484 -14.07 13.84 12.66
N ILE A 485 -15.29 13.81 12.12
CA ILE A 485 -16.10 14.98 11.76
C ILE A 485 -17.57 14.72 12.06
N CYS A 486 -18.34 15.78 12.33
CA CYS A 486 -19.78 15.68 12.55
C CYS A 486 -20.61 15.77 11.27
N ALA A 487 -20.08 16.41 10.23
CA ALA A 487 -20.76 16.65 8.95
C ALA A 487 -19.78 16.47 7.78
N PRO A 488 -20.26 16.07 6.58
CA PRO A 488 -19.43 15.99 5.38
C PRO A 488 -18.84 17.35 5.04
N LEU A 489 -17.59 17.37 4.58
CA LEU A 489 -16.97 18.58 4.05
C LEU A 489 -17.56 18.90 2.67
N THR A 490 -17.82 20.17 2.41
CA THR A 490 -18.08 20.65 1.06
C THR A 490 -16.78 20.69 0.25
N LEU A 491 -16.87 20.73 -1.09
CA LEU A 491 -15.68 20.95 -1.93
C LEU A 491 -15.01 22.29 -1.63
N GLU A 492 -15.77 23.30 -1.23
CA GLU A 492 -15.20 24.59 -0.80
C GLU A 492 -14.29 24.42 0.43
N GLN A 493 -14.78 23.71 1.45
CA GLN A 493 -14.03 23.43 2.67
C GLN A 493 -12.80 22.55 2.41
N LEU A 494 -12.95 21.50 1.58
CA LEU A 494 -11.83 20.64 1.19
C LEU A 494 -10.70 21.43 0.49
N LEU A 495 -11.08 22.45 -0.29
CA LEU A 495 -10.16 23.29 -1.07
C LEU A 495 -9.73 24.58 -0.37
N SER A 496 -10.20 24.82 0.86
CA SER A 496 -9.88 26.02 1.63
C SER A 496 -8.41 26.09 2.04
#